data_AF-A0A8G1R225-F1
#
_entry.id   AF-A0A8G1R225-F1
#
_cell.length_a   1.000
_cell.length_b   1.000
_cell.length_c   1.000
_cell.angle_alpha   90.00
_cell.angle_beta   90.00
_cell.angle_gamma   90.00
#
_symmetry.space_group_name_H-M   'P 1'
#
loop_
_entity.id
_entity.type
_entity.pdbx_description
1 polymer ?
#
loop_
_entity_poly.entity_id
_entity_poly.type
_entity_poly.pdbx_seq_one_letter_code
_entity_poly.pdbx_strand_id
1 'polypeptide(L)'
;MDSISLDDHNRVILSDFGASSPIGAPNDVSPINGPSPTLSEKTDIFAMGSLIYQMEHGVNPELSVDSHGTLVLPSIHTGRPMLDSIIRDAWLEGYGRTVEMLQRIEAIDTIGDGDFAQGLQGQCTISTRELRSRVREWREGREDRFGSVLDGVLSEDHLQSLADRYGLDRGAGLRF
;
A
#
# COMPACT_ATOMS: atom_id res chain seq x y z
N MET A 1 -8.70 -3.36 7.94
CA MET A 1 -7.70 -2.27 7.96
C MET A 1 -6.35 -2.87 8.31
N ASP A 2 -6.03 -4.02 7.70
CA ASP A 2 -5.11 -4.99 8.32
C ASP A 2 -3.69 -4.86 7.76
N SER A 3 -3.58 -4.12 6.65
CA SER A 3 -2.35 -3.84 5.90
C SER A 3 -1.70 -2.51 6.29
N ILE A 4 -2.21 -1.81 7.32
CA ILE A 4 -1.72 -0.49 7.73
C ILE A 4 -1.39 -0.52 9.22
N SER A 5 -0.15 -0.19 9.56
CA SER A 5 0.32 -0.07 10.94
C SER A 5 1.01 1.27 11.17
N LEU A 6 1.13 1.66 12.44
CA LEU A 6 1.89 2.85 12.85
C LEU A 6 3.18 2.40 13.54
N ASP A 7 4.29 3.06 13.25
CA ASP A 7 5.52 2.90 14.02
C ASP A 7 5.53 3.76 15.29
N ASP A 8 6.58 3.61 16.10
CA ASP A 8 6.79 4.38 17.34
C ASP A 8 6.91 5.91 17.12
N HIS A 9 6.99 6.36 15.87
CA HIS A 9 7.07 7.77 15.47
C HIS A 9 5.79 8.24 14.76
N ASN A 10 4.67 7.50 14.89
CA ASN A 10 3.39 7.77 14.23
C ASN A 10 3.47 7.82 12.69
N ARG A 11 4.42 7.09 12.09
CA ARG A 11 4.50 6.97 10.63
C ARG A 11 3.65 5.79 10.16
N VAL A 12 2.93 6.01 9.07
CA VAL A 12 2.10 4.99 8.44
C VAL A 12 3.00 4.01 7.67
N ILE A 13 2.96 2.75 8.06
CA ILE A 13 3.63 1.64 7.38
C ILE A 13 2.56 0.81 6.67
N LEU A 14 2.67 0.76 5.34
CA LEU A 14 1.94 -0.20 4.54
C LEU A 14 2.65 -1.56 4.63
N SER A 15 1.89 -2.59 4.99
CA SER A 15 2.34 -3.97 5.20
C SER A 15 1.42 -4.94 4.45
N ASP A 16 1.73 -6.23 4.47
CA ASP A 16 0.95 -7.28 3.80
C ASP A 16 0.95 -7.23 2.26
N PHE A 17 2.15 -7.14 1.67
CA PHE A 17 2.35 -7.27 0.23
C PHE A 17 2.34 -8.72 -0.27
N GLY A 18 1.92 -9.68 0.55
CA GLY A 18 1.90 -11.10 0.18
C GLY A 18 0.93 -11.42 -0.96
N ALA A 19 -0.12 -10.61 -1.10
CA ALA A 19 -1.08 -10.67 -2.20
C ALA A 19 -0.79 -9.65 -3.32
N SER A 20 0.34 -8.94 -3.28
CA SER A 20 0.71 -7.99 -4.34
C SER A 20 0.97 -8.70 -5.65
N SER A 21 0.52 -8.10 -6.74
CA SER A 21 0.59 -8.68 -8.09
C SER A 21 1.14 -7.66 -9.08
N PRO A 22 1.79 -8.12 -10.17
CA PRO A 22 2.34 -7.22 -11.18
C PRO A 22 1.21 -6.47 -11.92
N ILE A 23 1.55 -5.27 -12.41
CA ILE A 23 0.68 -4.50 -13.29
C ILE A 23 0.27 -5.36 -14.49
N GLY A 24 -1.02 -5.34 -14.81
CA GLY A 24 -1.61 -6.13 -15.89
C GLY A 24 -2.10 -7.52 -15.48
N ALA A 25 -1.85 -7.96 -14.24
CA ALA A 25 -2.45 -9.18 -13.70
C ALA A 25 -3.99 -9.02 -13.55
N PRO A 26 -4.76 -10.14 -13.56
CA PRO A 26 -6.20 -10.10 -13.33
C PRO A 26 -6.56 -9.43 -12.00
N ASN A 27 -7.64 -8.65 -12.00
CA ASN A 27 -8.18 -8.06 -10.77
C ASN A 27 -9.24 -8.98 -10.16
N ASP A 28 -8.78 -10.00 -9.43
CA ASP A 28 -9.66 -11.02 -8.82
C ASP A 28 -10.49 -10.51 -7.63
N VAL A 29 -10.26 -9.26 -7.20
CA VAL A 29 -10.83 -8.66 -5.97
C VAL A 29 -11.77 -7.49 -6.29
N SER A 30 -12.38 -7.47 -7.47
CA SER A 30 -13.40 -6.49 -7.84
C SER A 30 -14.62 -6.58 -6.90
N PRO A 31 -15.18 -5.46 -6.38
CA PRO A 31 -14.89 -4.06 -6.72
C PRO A 31 -13.93 -3.36 -5.75
N ILE A 32 -13.29 -4.07 -4.81
CA ILE A 32 -12.39 -3.48 -3.79
C ILE A 32 -11.25 -2.71 -4.45
N ASN A 33 -10.74 -3.25 -5.57
CA ASN A 33 -9.68 -2.66 -6.38
C ASN A 33 -10.23 -1.93 -7.63
N GLY A 34 -11.49 -1.54 -7.61
CA GLY A 34 -12.17 -0.87 -8.71
C GLY A 34 -12.64 -1.82 -9.83
N PRO A 35 -13.36 -1.28 -10.83
CA PRO A 35 -14.00 -2.06 -11.88
C PRO A 35 -13.03 -2.53 -12.98
N SER A 36 -11.77 -2.09 -12.96
CA SER A 36 -10.77 -2.47 -13.96
C SER A 36 -10.55 -3.99 -13.95
N PRO A 37 -10.56 -4.66 -15.12
CA PRO A 37 -10.33 -6.10 -15.20
C PRO A 37 -8.88 -6.49 -14.88
N THR A 38 -7.95 -5.53 -14.94
CA THR A 38 -6.53 -5.74 -14.63
C THR A 38 -6.01 -4.73 -13.61
N LEU A 39 -5.00 -5.15 -12.86
CA LEU A 39 -4.32 -4.34 -11.86
C LEU A 39 -3.46 -3.26 -12.52
N SER A 40 -3.53 -2.04 -11.96
CA SER A 40 -2.79 -0.88 -12.45
C SER A 40 -2.68 0.19 -11.36
N GLU A 41 -1.99 1.30 -11.61
CA GLU A 41 -2.01 2.44 -10.68
C GLU A 41 -3.44 2.89 -10.36
N LYS A 42 -4.39 2.76 -11.30
CA LYS A 42 -5.80 3.11 -11.08
C LYS A 42 -6.46 2.23 -10.02
N THR A 43 -6.11 0.95 -9.96
CA THR A 43 -6.67 0.04 -8.95
C THR A 43 -6.14 0.39 -7.56
N ASP A 44 -4.88 0.82 -7.47
CA ASP A 44 -4.30 1.32 -6.21
C ASP A 44 -4.91 2.65 -5.79
N ILE A 45 -5.10 3.59 -6.73
CA ILE A 45 -5.78 4.87 -6.51
C ILE A 45 -7.21 4.64 -6.01
N PHE A 46 -7.93 3.69 -6.61
CA PHE A 46 -9.26 3.30 -6.17
C PHE A 46 -9.27 2.80 -4.72
N ALA A 47 -8.35 1.89 -4.39
CA ALA A 47 -8.18 1.37 -3.04
C ALA A 47 -7.82 2.48 -2.04
N MET A 48 -6.98 3.44 -2.44
CA MET A 48 -6.66 4.62 -1.63
C MET A 48 -7.89 5.52 -1.40
N GLY A 49 -8.73 5.74 -2.40
CA GLY A 49 -10.00 6.46 -2.23
C GLY A 49 -10.92 5.78 -1.22
N SER A 50 -11.02 4.45 -1.30
CA SER A 50 -11.78 3.64 -0.34
C SER A 50 -11.21 3.70 1.07
N LEU A 51 -9.88 3.72 1.21
CA LEU A 51 -9.20 3.89 2.49
C LEU A 51 -9.49 5.26 3.12
N ILE A 52 -9.38 6.34 2.35
CA ILE A 52 -9.69 7.70 2.84
C ILE A 52 -11.15 7.75 3.28
N TYR A 53 -12.08 7.19 2.50
CA TYR A 53 -13.49 7.09 2.89
C TYR A 53 -13.66 6.38 4.24
N GLN A 54 -13.02 5.22 4.40
CA GLN A 54 -13.07 4.44 5.64
C GLN A 54 -12.48 5.20 6.83
N MET A 55 -11.40 5.95 6.63
CA MET A 55 -10.80 6.77 7.69
C MET A 55 -11.75 7.88 8.14
N GLU A 56 -12.46 8.52 7.20
CA GLU A 56 -13.37 9.62 7.51
C GLU A 56 -14.72 9.15 8.09
N HIS A 57 -15.23 7.98 7.67
CA HIS A 57 -16.57 7.50 8.06
C HIS A 57 -16.53 6.34 9.08
N GLY A 58 -15.37 5.73 9.32
CA GLY A 58 -15.20 4.57 10.21
C GLY A 58 -15.75 3.26 9.66
N VAL A 59 -16.28 3.25 8.43
CA VAL A 59 -16.90 2.09 7.78
C VAL A 59 -16.37 1.89 6.37
N ASN A 60 -16.39 0.65 5.88
CA ASN A 60 -16.04 0.38 4.49
C ASN A 60 -17.07 1.02 3.54
N PRO A 61 -16.65 1.53 2.38
CA PRO A 61 -17.57 2.06 1.39
C PRO A 61 -18.40 0.92 0.78
N GLU A 62 -19.73 1.04 0.80
CA GLU A 62 -20.68 0.08 0.22
C GLU A 62 -20.74 0.23 -1.31
N LEU A 63 -19.61 -0.01 -1.98
CA LEU A 63 -19.49 0.09 -3.43
C LEU A 63 -20.19 -1.08 -4.11
N SER A 64 -21.05 -0.77 -5.07
CA SER A 64 -21.75 -1.76 -5.88
C SER A 64 -21.70 -1.40 -7.36
N VAL A 65 -21.91 -2.39 -8.22
CA VAL A 65 -22.00 -2.19 -9.66
C VAL A 65 -23.44 -2.45 -10.08
N ASP A 66 -24.05 -1.52 -10.79
CA ASP A 66 -25.43 -1.65 -11.25
C ASP A 66 -25.56 -2.64 -12.43
N SER A 67 -26.80 -2.84 -12.90
CA SER A 67 -27.11 -3.69 -14.05
C SER A 67 -26.48 -3.23 -15.37
N HIS A 68 -25.93 -2.02 -15.42
CA HIS A 68 -25.27 -1.44 -16.60
C HIS A 68 -23.75 -1.48 -16.48
N GLY A 69 -23.19 -2.09 -15.44
CA GLY A 69 -21.75 -2.12 -15.21
C GLY A 69 -21.19 -0.80 -14.67
N THR A 70 -22.06 0.11 -14.20
CA THR A 70 -21.66 1.41 -13.66
C THR A 70 -21.48 1.30 -12.15
N LEU A 71 -20.41 1.90 -11.64
CA LEU A 71 -20.12 1.96 -10.21
C LEU A 71 -21.11 2.90 -9.50
N VAL A 72 -21.86 2.35 -8.56
CA VAL A 72 -22.76 3.09 -7.67
C VAL A 72 -21.97 3.52 -6.45
N LEU A 73 -21.86 4.83 -6.26
CA LEU A 73 -21.09 5.41 -5.17
C LEU A 73 -21.96 5.59 -3.91
N PRO A 74 -21.44 5.29 -2.71
CA PRO A 74 -22.10 5.66 -1.46
C PRO A 74 -22.10 7.19 -1.29
N SER A 75 -22.87 7.69 -0.33
CA SER A 75 -22.82 9.11 0.03
C SER A 75 -21.43 9.46 0.56
N ILE A 76 -20.77 10.42 -0.08
CA ILE A 76 -19.48 10.96 0.32
C ILE A 76 -19.75 12.30 0.99
N HIS A 77 -19.69 12.35 2.32
CA HIS A 77 -19.87 13.58 3.07
C HIS A 77 -18.93 13.64 4.28
N THR A 78 -17.67 13.97 4.00
CA THR A 78 -16.62 14.13 5.02
C THR A 78 -16.70 15.47 5.76
N GLY A 79 -17.58 16.38 5.30
CA GLY A 79 -17.60 17.77 5.76
C GLY A 79 -16.48 18.63 5.16
N ARG A 80 -15.60 18.05 4.33
CA ARG A 80 -14.52 18.74 3.60
C ARG A 80 -14.70 18.54 2.09
N PRO A 81 -15.23 19.53 1.35
CA PRO A 81 -15.54 19.36 -0.07
C PRO A 81 -14.36 18.92 -0.95
N MET A 82 -13.12 19.31 -0.58
CA MET A 82 -11.92 18.84 -1.28
C MET A 82 -11.66 17.35 -1.08
N LEU A 83 -11.82 16.81 0.13
CA LEU A 83 -11.70 15.37 0.38
C LEU A 83 -12.81 14.60 -0.33
N ASP A 84 -14.04 15.12 -0.31
CA ASP A 84 -15.16 14.50 -1.02
C ASP A 84 -14.86 14.37 -2.52
N SER A 85 -14.24 15.41 -3.11
CA SER A 85 -13.80 15.38 -4.50
C SER A 85 -12.67 14.38 -4.74
N ILE A 86 -11.69 14.28 -3.82
CA ILE A 86 -10.58 13.33 -3.95
C ILE A 86 -11.09 11.90 -3.94
N ILE A 87 -11.97 11.55 -3.00
CA ILE A 87 -12.57 10.21 -2.91
C ILE A 87 -13.35 9.90 -4.19
N ARG A 88 -14.18 10.85 -4.64
CA ARG A 88 -14.98 10.67 -5.86
C ARG A 88 -14.10 10.47 -7.10
N ASP A 89 -13.08 11.30 -7.27
CA ASP A 89 -12.20 11.24 -8.44
C ASP A 89 -11.30 10.00 -8.40
N ALA A 90 -10.95 9.49 -7.21
CA ALA A 90 -10.27 8.21 -7.08
C ALA A 90 -11.15 7.04 -7.55
N TRP A 91 -12.45 7.05 -7.26
CA TRP A 91 -13.38 5.99 -7.67
C TRP A 91 -13.81 6.08 -9.14
N LEU A 92 -13.89 7.28 -9.71
CA LEU A 92 -14.32 7.52 -11.08
C LEU A 92 -13.16 7.64 -12.09
N GLU A 93 -11.97 7.17 -11.72
CA GLU A 93 -10.76 7.24 -12.55
C GLU A 93 -10.35 8.65 -12.99
N GLY A 94 -10.60 9.66 -12.16
CA GLY A 94 -10.23 11.05 -12.39
C GLY A 94 -8.72 11.33 -12.34
N TYR A 95 -7.92 10.34 -11.93
CA TYR A 95 -6.45 10.42 -11.92
C TYR A 95 -5.84 9.41 -12.89
N GLY A 96 -4.84 9.86 -13.64
CA GLY A 96 -4.03 9.00 -14.49
C GLY A 96 -2.88 8.33 -13.74
N ARG A 97 -2.40 8.95 -12.66
CA ARG A 97 -1.24 8.49 -11.88
C ARG A 97 -1.39 8.79 -10.39
N THR A 98 -0.76 7.97 -9.56
CA THR A 98 -0.82 8.12 -8.10
C THR A 98 -0.24 9.46 -7.62
N VAL A 99 0.76 9.99 -8.34
CA VAL A 99 1.36 11.31 -8.03
C VAL A 99 0.38 12.47 -8.14
N GLU A 100 -0.61 12.39 -9.04
CA GLU A 100 -1.60 13.44 -9.23
C GLU A 100 -2.57 13.50 -8.04
N MET A 101 -2.95 12.33 -7.52
CA MET A 101 -3.75 12.22 -6.30
C MET A 101 -2.99 12.76 -5.09
N LEU A 102 -1.70 12.41 -4.96
CA LEU A 102 -0.85 12.90 -3.86
C LEU A 102 -0.75 14.44 -3.86
N GLN A 103 -0.47 15.05 -5.00
CA GLN A 103 -0.38 16.51 -5.13
C GLN A 103 -1.67 17.21 -4.69
N ARG A 104 -2.83 16.60 -4.99
CA ARG A 104 -4.12 17.17 -4.61
C ARG A 104 -4.42 17.01 -3.12
N ILE A 105 -3.97 15.93 -2.50
CA ILE A 105 -4.03 15.74 -1.04
C ILE A 105 -3.14 16.78 -0.35
N GLU A 106 -1.90 16.97 -0.81
CA GLU A 106 -0.97 17.97 -0.25
C GLU A 106 -1.50 19.41 -0.38
N ALA A 107 -2.29 19.68 -1.44
CA ALA A 107 -2.94 20.97 -1.62
C ALA A 107 -4.07 21.26 -0.61
N ILE A 108 -4.58 20.26 0.12
CA ILE A 108 -5.59 20.46 1.18
C ILE A 108 -4.97 21.22 2.36
N ASP A 109 -3.74 20.87 2.76
CA ASP A 109 -3.05 21.43 3.92
C ASP A 109 -2.62 22.89 3.72
N THR A 110 -2.65 23.40 2.48
CA THR A 110 -2.25 24.77 2.17
C THR A 110 -3.38 25.80 2.26
N ILE A 111 -4.64 25.37 2.41
CA ILE A 111 -5.82 26.25 2.31
C ILE A 111 -6.50 26.51 3.67
N GLY A 112 -6.24 25.70 4.71
CA GLY A 112 -6.83 25.84 6.04
C GLY A 112 -5.81 26.11 7.15
N ASP A 113 -5.84 27.31 7.72
CA ASP A 113 -5.27 27.72 9.02
C ASP A 113 -3.78 27.44 9.31
N GLY A 114 -2.94 28.45 9.05
CA GLY A 114 -2.59 29.47 10.07
C GLY A 114 -1.97 29.07 11.42
N ASP A 115 -2.16 27.87 11.97
CA ASP A 115 -1.72 27.55 13.34
C ASP A 115 -1.20 26.10 13.56
N PHE A 116 -1.13 25.27 12.52
CA PHE A 116 -0.38 23.98 12.56
C PHE A 116 1.00 24.07 11.89
N ALA A 117 1.38 25.25 11.40
CA ALA A 117 2.56 25.50 10.57
C ALA A 117 3.90 25.62 11.35
N GLN A 118 4.06 24.97 12.50
CA GLN A 118 5.37 24.84 13.16
C GLN A 118 5.89 23.41 13.25
N GLY A 119 5.13 22.39 12.82
CA GLY A 119 5.55 20.98 12.93
C GLY A 119 6.06 20.31 11.64
N LEU A 120 5.66 20.77 10.46
CA LEU A 120 5.80 19.99 9.22
C LEU A 120 6.55 20.71 8.08
N GLN A 121 7.18 21.86 8.35
CA GLN A 121 7.92 22.63 7.34
C GLN A 121 9.31 22.06 7.00
N GLY A 122 9.44 20.74 6.98
CA GLY A 122 10.71 20.05 6.76
C GLY A 122 10.63 18.64 6.19
N GLN A 123 9.48 18.17 5.67
CA GLN A 123 9.42 16.84 5.06
C GLN A 123 9.80 16.86 3.57
N CYS A 124 11.12 16.93 3.40
CA CYS A 124 11.93 16.26 2.40
C CYS A 124 11.12 15.46 1.34
N THR A 125 11.11 15.98 0.12
CA THR A 125 10.86 15.19 -1.09
C THR A 125 11.97 14.13 -1.19
N ILE A 126 11.74 12.96 -0.59
CA ILE A 126 12.66 11.83 -0.68
C ILE A 126 12.71 11.43 -2.15
N SER A 127 13.88 11.58 -2.76
CA SER A 127 14.10 11.15 -4.13
C SER A 127 13.85 9.65 -4.26
N THR A 128 13.40 9.18 -5.44
CA THR A 128 13.23 7.75 -5.73
C THR A 128 14.49 6.93 -5.42
N ARG A 129 15.67 7.55 -5.57
CA ARG A 129 16.96 6.94 -5.22
C ARG A 129 17.08 6.69 -3.73
N GLU A 130 16.65 7.64 -2.92
CA GLU A 130 16.70 7.54 -1.46
C GLU A 130 15.63 6.59 -0.93
N LEU A 131 14.45 6.55 -1.54
CA LEU A 131 13.45 5.52 -1.25
C LEU A 131 13.99 4.12 -1.54
N ARG A 132 14.66 3.91 -2.69
CA ARG A 132 15.33 2.64 -3.01
C ARG A 132 16.42 2.28 -2.01
N SER A 133 17.17 3.26 -1.51
CA SER A 133 18.19 3.02 -0.48
C SER A 133 17.56 2.55 0.82
N ARG A 134 16.51 3.22 1.28
CA ARG A 134 15.79 2.86 2.51
C ARG A 134 15.11 1.50 2.41
N VAL A 135 14.53 1.16 1.26
CA VAL A 135 13.96 -0.19 1.03
C VAL A 135 15.05 -1.25 1.08
N ARG A 136 16.25 -0.96 0.57
CA ARG A 136 17.38 -1.89 0.63
C ARG A 136 17.86 -2.10 2.06
N GLU A 137 18.08 -1.01 2.80
CA GLU A 137 18.47 -1.06 4.22
C GLU A 137 17.42 -1.79 5.06
N TRP A 138 16.14 -1.56 4.78
CA TRP A 138 15.06 -2.29 5.43
C TRP A 138 15.09 -3.79 5.10
N ARG A 139 15.36 -4.17 3.84
CA ARG A 139 15.51 -5.59 3.43
C ARG A 139 16.71 -6.23 4.13
N GLU A 140 17.85 -5.56 4.17
CA GLU A 140 19.07 -6.04 4.83
C GLU A 140 18.84 -6.24 6.33
N GLY A 141 18.25 -5.26 7.02
CA GLY A 141 17.94 -5.35 8.45
C GLY A 141 16.88 -6.42 8.76
N ARG A 142 15.95 -6.67 7.83
CA ARG A 142 15.00 -7.78 7.94
C ARG A 142 15.66 -9.14 7.76
N GLU A 143 16.56 -9.28 6.78
CA GLU A 143 17.28 -10.52 6.54
C GLU A 143 18.16 -10.91 7.73
N ASP A 144 18.85 -9.93 8.34
CA ASP A 144 19.66 -10.14 9.53
C ASP A 144 18.82 -10.60 10.74
N ARG A 145 17.64 -10.01 10.92
CA ARG A 145 16.80 -10.23 12.10
C ARG A 145 15.83 -11.40 11.98
N PHE A 146 15.34 -11.71 10.78
CA PHE A 146 14.28 -12.68 10.54
C PHE A 146 14.64 -13.74 9.50
N GLY A 147 15.83 -13.67 8.92
CA GLY A 147 16.24 -14.54 7.82
C GLY A 147 15.63 -14.13 6.47
N SER A 148 16.10 -14.80 5.42
CA SER A 148 15.69 -14.56 4.04
C SER A 148 14.35 -15.26 3.75
N VAL A 149 13.39 -14.56 3.14
CA VAL A 149 12.18 -15.20 2.56
C VAL A 149 12.58 -15.74 1.19
N LEU A 150 12.53 -17.07 1.03
CA LEU A 150 12.94 -17.76 -0.18
C LEU A 150 11.71 -18.07 -1.00
N ASP A 151 11.57 -17.43 -2.17
CA ASP A 151 10.49 -17.73 -3.11
C ASP A 151 10.76 -19.09 -3.79
N GLY A 152 9.96 -20.09 -3.43
CA GLY A 152 9.95 -21.42 -4.06
C GLY A 152 10.54 -22.56 -3.23
N VAL A 153 10.40 -23.79 -3.73
CA VAL A 153 11.03 -24.98 -3.12
C VAL A 153 12.53 -24.89 -3.39
N LEU A 154 13.31 -24.81 -2.31
CA LEU A 154 14.76 -24.71 -2.39
C LEU A 154 15.37 -25.96 -3.02
N SER A 155 16.30 -25.77 -3.95
CA SER A 155 17.17 -26.86 -4.40
C SER A 155 18.08 -27.32 -3.25
N GLU A 156 18.58 -28.55 -3.34
CA GLU A 156 19.44 -29.12 -2.32
C GLU A 156 20.74 -28.32 -2.11
N ASP A 157 21.23 -27.65 -3.16
CA ASP A 157 22.41 -26.79 -3.10
C ASP A 157 22.14 -25.49 -2.33
N HIS A 158 20.92 -24.94 -2.46
CA HIS A 158 20.49 -23.77 -1.69
C HIS A 158 20.27 -24.11 -0.22
N LEU A 159 19.71 -25.29 0.06
CA LEU A 159 19.55 -25.80 1.42
C LEU A 159 20.89 -26.04 2.10
N GLN A 160 21.87 -26.62 1.38
CA GLN A 160 23.21 -26.85 1.92
C GLN A 160 23.92 -25.52 2.23
N SER A 161 23.84 -24.55 1.32
CA SER A 161 24.44 -23.23 1.52
C SER A 161 23.86 -22.48 2.73
N LEU A 162 22.57 -22.66 3.00
CA LEU A 162 21.91 -22.12 4.20
C LEU A 162 22.33 -22.85 5.46
N ALA A 163 22.39 -24.18 5.42
CA ALA A 163 22.84 -25.00 6.53
C ALA A 163 24.26 -24.59 6.97
N ASP A 164 25.17 -24.41 6.01
CA ASP A 164 26.54 -23.97 6.28
C ASP A 164 26.58 -22.54 6.85
N ARG A 165 25.74 -21.63 6.32
CA ARG A 165 25.68 -20.23 6.79
C ARG A 165 25.20 -20.10 8.23
N TYR A 166 24.28 -20.96 8.66
CA TYR A 166 23.69 -20.91 10.01
C TYR A 166 24.25 -21.99 10.96
N GLY A 167 25.27 -22.75 10.52
CA GLY A 167 25.90 -23.80 11.33
C GLY A 167 24.98 -24.97 11.66
N LEU A 168 24.02 -25.27 10.80
CA LEU A 168 23.00 -26.30 11.00
C LEU A 168 23.45 -27.63 10.39
N ASP A 169 23.31 -28.74 11.13
CA ASP A 169 23.55 -30.09 10.62
C ASP A 169 22.28 -30.63 9.95
N ARG A 170 22.29 -30.69 8.61
CA ARG A 170 21.18 -31.22 7.80
C ARG A 170 20.89 -32.71 8.08
N GLY A 171 21.84 -33.45 8.66
CA GLY A 171 21.70 -34.86 9.04
C GLY A 171 21.11 -35.09 10.44
N ALA A 172 20.89 -34.04 11.24
CA ALA A 172 20.45 -34.18 12.63
C ALA A 172 19.06 -34.85 12.76
N GLY A 173 18.18 -34.67 11.78
CA GLY A 173 16.83 -35.28 11.74
C GLY A 173 16.77 -36.70 11.19
N LEU A 174 17.84 -37.23 10.60
CA LEU A 174 17.91 -38.57 9.99
C LEU A 174 18.62 -39.60 10.88
N ARG A 175 19.02 -39.21 12.10
CA ARG A 175 19.72 -40.07 13.07
C ARG A 175 18.81 -40.74 14.11
N PHE A 176 17.49 -40.73 13.88
CA PHE A 176 16.49 -41.41 14.71
C PHE A 176 15.62 -42.33 13.87
#